data_AF-A0A504XQY0-F1
#
_entry.id   AF-A0A504XQY0-F1
#
_cell.length_a   1.000
_cell.length_b   1.000
_cell.length_c   1.000
_cell.angle_alpha   90.00
_cell.angle_beta   90.00
_cell.angle_gamma   90.00
#
_symmetry.space_group_name_H-M   'P 1'
#
loop_
_entity.id
_entity.type
_entity.pdbx_description
1 polymer ?
#
loop_
_entity_poly.entity_id
_entity_poly.type
_entity_poly.pdbx_seq_one_letter_code
_entity_poly.pdbx_strand_id
1 'polypeptide(L)'
;MADVKVTFAFVTPRSINCCAAAQCNDESTVDVSETLSGAPQHDLRAAIIKVLDYDTGHSRVFCMTYPHGTRMRSVCKSLADAMAASAGEMVCFTPPPMPADRVLRLCAMRVLEPGDNVPDVLFCQKAAAPRQCAVALSSWMLVNVLLCGNDGVLSVGHLPCVVQVPGASITKDGICSSLCALLRMGLECERYLRSCALFCCTVERKSIVLRDPFHDGGCPSQVAIIYGAVDVGDVVLVSAALPCAAVEARPSVLQAVVVRRFAEDGVTLFDVKEVDTAVVLEGLTCTQLVPL
;
A
#
# COMPACT_ATOMS: atom_id res chain seq x y z
N MET A 1 -15.66 24.19 -5.30
CA MET A 1 -15.88 23.12 -4.31
C MET A 1 -14.87 23.31 -3.18
N ALA A 2 -15.23 23.04 -1.93
CA ALA A 2 -14.31 23.14 -0.80
C ALA A 2 -13.45 21.87 -0.70
N ASP A 3 -12.15 22.02 -0.48
CA ASP A 3 -11.18 20.93 -0.31
C ASP A 3 -11.56 20.01 0.87
N VAL A 4 -11.63 18.69 0.65
CA VAL A 4 -11.88 17.69 1.71
C VAL A 4 -10.54 17.17 2.25
N LYS A 5 -10.37 17.18 3.58
CA LYS A 5 -9.13 16.77 4.26
C LYS A 5 -9.32 15.47 5.06
N VAL A 6 -8.46 14.49 4.82
CA VAL A 6 -8.42 13.22 5.58
C VAL A 6 -7.23 13.19 6.54
N THR A 7 -7.43 12.77 7.78
CA THR A 7 -6.36 12.66 8.81
C THR A 7 -6.12 11.22 9.23
N PHE A 8 -4.84 10.85 9.37
CA PHE A 8 -4.37 9.47 9.58
C PHE A 8 -4.07 9.14 11.05
N ALA A 9 -4.23 7.86 11.42
CA ALA A 9 -3.72 7.27 12.66
C ALA A 9 -2.50 6.34 12.41
N PHE A 10 -1.86 5.93 13.51
CA PHE A 10 -0.44 5.58 13.73
C PHE A 10 0.00 4.25 13.12
N VAL A 11 1.29 4.02 12.83
CA VAL A 11 1.83 2.66 12.57
C VAL A 11 2.71 2.22 13.73
N THR A 12 2.39 1.08 14.35
CA THR A 12 3.20 0.33 15.32
C THR A 12 3.97 -0.85 14.67
N PRO A 13 4.84 -1.58 15.40
CA PRO A 13 5.48 -2.79 14.87
C PRO A 13 4.52 -3.98 14.67
N ARG A 14 3.33 -3.96 15.30
CA ARG A 14 2.29 -5.01 15.18
C ARG A 14 1.39 -4.85 13.95
N SER A 15 1.37 -3.65 13.39
CA SER A 15 0.50 -3.12 12.32
C SER A 15 0.63 -3.74 10.96
N ILE A 16 1.52 -4.71 10.87
CA ILE A 16 1.93 -5.28 9.63
C ILE A 16 1.53 -6.76 9.59
N ASN A 17 0.34 -7.01 10.12
CA ASN A 17 -0.38 -8.27 10.03
C ASN A 17 -1.64 -8.15 9.16
N CYS A 18 -1.87 -7.04 8.43
CA CYS A 18 -3.07 -6.86 7.58
C CYS A 18 -3.07 -7.74 6.30
N CYS A 19 -2.15 -8.70 6.20
CA CYS A 19 -2.21 -9.83 5.27
C CYS A 19 -2.30 -11.18 6.02
N ALA A 20 -2.76 -11.18 7.27
CA ALA A 20 -2.96 -12.37 8.10
C ALA A 20 -4.21 -13.17 7.69
N ALA A 21 -4.23 -13.59 6.42
CA ALA A 21 -4.75 -14.91 6.07
C ALA A 21 -3.57 -15.89 5.94
N ALA A 22 -2.67 -15.88 6.92
CA ALA A 22 -1.63 -16.89 7.13
C ALA A 22 -1.09 -16.71 8.55
N GLN A 23 -1.65 -17.46 9.50
CA GLN A 23 -0.99 -17.71 10.77
C GLN A 23 0.38 -18.30 10.49
N CYS A 24 1.43 -17.50 10.63
CA CYS A 24 2.79 -17.91 10.97
C CYS A 24 3.48 -16.68 11.55
N ASN A 25 3.62 -16.67 12.88
CA ASN A 25 4.49 -15.74 13.59
C ASN A 25 5.88 -15.76 12.95
N ASP A 26 6.50 -14.60 12.72
CA ASP A 26 7.94 -14.56 12.45
C ASP A 26 8.63 -13.44 13.22
N GLU A 27 9.56 -13.85 14.08
CA GLU A 27 10.44 -13.05 14.92
C GLU A 27 11.62 -12.47 14.12
N SER A 28 11.38 -11.88 12.95
CA SER A 28 12.46 -11.52 12.02
C SER A 28 12.60 -10.02 11.76
N THR A 29 12.95 -9.24 12.79
CA THR A 29 13.76 -8.03 12.58
C THR A 29 15.15 -8.46 12.14
N VAL A 30 15.38 -8.53 10.83
CA VAL A 30 16.71 -8.77 10.27
C VAL A 30 17.47 -7.44 10.29
N ASP A 31 18.42 -7.33 11.20
CA ASP A 31 19.34 -6.20 11.29
C ASP A 31 20.38 -6.36 10.17
N VAL A 32 20.13 -5.75 9.01
CA VAL A 32 21.07 -5.77 7.89
C VAL A 32 22.09 -4.66 8.12
N SER A 33 22.97 -4.89 9.08
CA SER A 33 24.19 -4.11 9.24
C SER A 33 25.19 -4.55 8.18
N GLU A 34 25.15 -3.94 6.99
CA GLU A 34 26.33 -3.94 6.13
C GLU A 34 27.40 -3.09 6.82
N THR A 35 28.25 -3.72 7.63
CA THR A 35 29.55 -3.15 7.99
C THR A 35 30.39 -3.03 6.72
N LEU A 36 30.17 -1.96 5.96
CA LEU A 36 31.16 -1.41 5.05
C LEU A 36 32.30 -0.90 5.93
N SER A 37 33.29 -1.75 6.12
CA SER A 37 34.50 -1.52 6.90
C SER A 37 35.20 -0.24 6.43
N GLY A 38 35.13 0.83 7.23
CA GLY A 38 36.02 1.99 7.09
C GLY A 38 35.43 3.37 7.35
N ALA A 39 34.10 3.53 7.47
CA ALA A 39 33.52 4.85 7.75
C ALA A 39 33.50 5.15 9.27
N PRO A 40 33.96 6.32 9.74
CA PRO A 40 33.81 6.72 11.14
C PRO A 40 32.32 6.76 11.52
N GLN A 41 31.97 6.26 12.72
CA GLN A 41 30.58 6.14 13.20
C GLN A 41 29.77 7.46 13.19
N HIS A 42 30.44 8.61 13.12
CA HIS A 42 29.80 9.93 13.08
C HIS A 42 29.20 10.33 11.71
N ASP A 43 29.51 9.60 10.63
CA ASP A 43 29.03 9.90 9.27
C ASP A 43 27.94 8.93 8.78
N LEU A 44 27.39 8.10 9.67
CA LEU A 44 26.37 7.10 9.33
C LEU A 44 24.96 7.60 9.65
N ARG A 45 24.01 7.30 8.77
CA ARG A 45 22.56 7.47 8.99
C ARG A 45 21.86 6.12 8.95
N ALA A 46 20.91 5.92 9.85
CA ALA A 46 19.99 4.79 9.81
C ALA A 46 18.69 5.20 9.10
N ALA A 47 18.15 4.30 8.28
CA ALA A 47 16.78 4.40 7.79
C ALA A 47 15.96 3.17 8.20
N ILE A 48 14.71 3.42 8.60
CA ILE A 48 13.71 2.38 8.83
C ILE A 48 12.93 2.20 7.54
N ILE A 49 12.90 0.97 7.04
CA ILE A 49 12.29 0.64 5.76
C ILE A 49 11.21 -0.40 5.98
N LYS A 50 9.98 -0.04 5.64
CA LYS A 50 8.85 -0.98 5.63
C LYS A 50 8.65 -1.54 4.22
N VAL A 51 8.95 -2.81 4.02
CA VAL A 51 8.75 -3.50 2.75
C VAL A 51 7.35 -4.14 2.71
N LEU A 52 6.62 -3.91 1.62
CA LEU A 52 5.32 -4.49 1.29
C LEU A 52 5.52 -5.44 0.09
N ASP A 53 5.35 -6.74 0.31
CA ASP A 53 5.45 -7.78 -0.72
C ASP A 53 4.06 -8.39 -0.95
N TYR A 54 3.35 -7.82 -1.93
CA TYR A 54 2.00 -8.25 -2.30
C TYR A 54 1.96 -9.61 -2.99
N ASP A 55 3.08 -10.07 -3.56
CA ASP A 55 3.16 -11.39 -4.20
C ASP A 55 3.03 -12.51 -3.17
N THR A 56 3.68 -12.32 -2.03
CA THR A 56 3.70 -13.28 -0.92
C THR A 56 2.69 -12.93 0.19
N GLY A 57 2.04 -11.77 0.13
CA GLY A 57 1.15 -11.30 1.19
C GLY A 57 1.92 -11.06 2.50
N HIS A 58 3.19 -10.70 2.41
CA HIS A 58 4.05 -10.49 3.56
C HIS A 58 4.65 -9.10 3.55
N SER A 59 5.14 -8.68 4.70
CA SER A 59 5.66 -7.34 4.84
C SER A 59 6.65 -7.27 5.97
N ARG A 60 7.85 -6.77 5.67
CA ARG A 60 9.03 -6.84 6.55
C ARG A 60 9.48 -5.45 6.96
N VAL A 61 10.17 -5.36 8.08
CA VAL A 61 10.82 -4.11 8.51
C VAL A 61 12.32 -4.34 8.46
N PHE A 62 13.03 -3.43 7.80
CA PHE A 62 14.49 -3.39 7.79
C PHE A 62 14.95 -2.12 8.50
N CYS A 63 15.97 -2.25 9.32
CA CYS A 63 16.80 -1.12 9.71
C CYS A 63 18.09 -1.27 8.90
N MET A 64 18.46 -0.27 8.11
CA MET A 64 19.77 -0.28 7.47
C MET A 64 20.49 1.04 7.68
N THR A 65 21.80 0.93 7.78
CA THR A 65 22.70 2.03 8.11
C THR A 65 23.60 2.31 6.92
N TYR A 66 23.74 3.58 6.55
CA TYR A 66 24.46 4.00 5.35
C TYR A 66 25.32 5.23 5.61
N PRO A 67 26.41 5.43 4.85
CA PRO A 67 27.15 6.70 4.85
C PRO A 67 26.28 7.89 4.44
N HIS A 68 26.60 9.07 4.98
CA HIS A 68 25.99 10.32 4.58
C HIS A 68 26.16 10.55 3.07
N GLY A 69 25.10 11.01 2.40
CA GLY A 69 25.09 11.21 0.94
C GLY A 69 24.76 9.95 0.11
N THR A 70 24.50 8.82 0.76
CA THR A 70 23.91 7.63 0.10
C THR A 70 22.63 8.02 -0.65
N ARG A 71 22.45 7.44 -1.84
CA ARG A 71 21.29 7.64 -2.70
C ARG A 71 20.35 6.45 -2.65
N MET A 72 19.07 6.70 -2.92
CA MET A 72 18.04 5.66 -2.94
C MET A 72 18.36 4.48 -3.86
N ARG A 73 19.09 4.69 -4.96
CA ARG A 73 19.60 3.60 -5.82
C ARG A 73 20.31 2.50 -5.03
N SER A 74 21.19 2.89 -4.10
CA SER A 74 21.97 1.94 -3.30
C SER A 74 21.07 1.21 -2.32
N VAL A 75 20.12 1.92 -1.70
CA VAL A 75 19.14 1.33 -0.77
C VAL A 75 18.26 0.31 -1.48
N CYS A 76 17.70 0.65 -2.65
CA CYS A 76 16.91 -0.29 -3.46
C CYS A 76 17.71 -1.54 -3.84
N LYS A 77 19.01 -1.40 -4.11
CA LYS A 77 19.89 -2.53 -4.41
C LYS A 77 20.08 -3.42 -3.18
N SER A 78 20.47 -2.86 -2.03
CA SER A 78 20.67 -3.64 -0.81
C SER A 78 19.38 -4.31 -0.32
N LEU A 79 18.22 -3.64 -0.46
CA LEU A 79 16.91 -4.25 -0.19
C LEU A 79 16.61 -5.42 -1.14
N ALA A 80 16.89 -5.24 -2.43
CA ALA A 80 16.65 -6.28 -3.42
C ALA A 80 17.52 -7.52 -3.15
N ASP A 81 18.79 -7.31 -2.81
CA ASP A 81 19.71 -8.38 -2.42
C ASP A 81 19.18 -9.11 -1.16
N ALA A 82 18.74 -8.38 -0.13
CA ALA A 82 18.14 -8.94 1.08
C ALA A 82 16.81 -9.68 0.84
N MET A 83 16.05 -9.28 -0.18
CA MET A 83 14.78 -9.88 -0.56
C MET A 83 14.91 -10.96 -1.63
N ALA A 84 16.13 -11.27 -2.08
CA ALA A 84 16.40 -12.16 -3.23
C ALA A 84 15.57 -11.76 -4.48
N ALA A 85 15.50 -10.46 -4.74
CA ALA A 85 14.67 -9.83 -5.76
C ALA A 85 15.52 -8.92 -6.67
N SER A 86 14.92 -8.33 -7.69
CA SER A 86 15.61 -7.37 -8.55
C SER A 86 15.45 -5.93 -8.04
N ALA A 87 16.50 -5.11 -8.13
CA ALA A 87 16.43 -3.70 -7.70
C ALA A 87 15.36 -2.88 -8.45
N GLY A 88 15.03 -3.25 -9.69
CA GLY A 88 13.95 -2.65 -10.48
C GLY A 88 12.55 -2.98 -9.98
N GLU A 89 12.41 -3.96 -9.08
CA GLU A 89 11.15 -4.32 -8.43
C GLU A 89 10.88 -3.49 -7.18
N MET A 90 11.88 -2.73 -6.69
CA MET A 90 11.79 -1.99 -5.43
C MET A 90 11.35 -0.55 -5.66
N VAL A 91 10.08 -0.27 -5.40
CA VAL A 91 9.50 1.08 -5.55
C VAL A 91 9.33 1.71 -4.18
N CYS A 92 10.17 2.70 -3.89
CA CYS A 92 10.17 3.36 -2.60
C CYS A 92 9.32 4.62 -2.58
N PHE A 93 8.66 4.90 -1.47
CA PHE A 93 7.92 6.14 -1.25
C PHE A 93 8.07 6.59 0.20
N THR A 94 8.03 7.91 0.41
CA THR A 94 8.26 8.50 1.73
C THR A 94 6.95 8.95 2.38
N PRO A 95 6.76 8.72 3.69
CA PRO A 95 5.67 9.33 4.42
C PRO A 95 5.90 10.84 4.65
N PRO A 96 4.86 11.57 5.10
CA PRO A 96 5.03 12.94 5.56
C PRO A 96 6.10 13.05 6.66
N PRO A 97 6.83 14.18 6.73
CA PRO A 97 7.82 14.41 7.77
C PRO A 97 7.22 14.19 9.17
N MET A 98 7.90 13.37 9.96
CA MET A 98 7.49 13.03 11.31
C MET A 98 7.65 14.25 12.24
N PRO A 99 6.62 14.64 13.01
CA PRO A 99 6.83 15.45 14.21
C PRO A 99 7.64 14.64 15.25
N ALA A 100 8.17 15.31 16.27
CA ALA A 100 8.98 14.70 17.33
C ALA A 100 8.35 13.46 18.01
N ASP A 101 7.03 13.28 17.90
CA ASP A 101 6.27 12.16 18.46
C ASP A 101 6.52 10.78 17.80
N ARG A 102 7.40 10.67 16.79
CA ARG A 102 7.81 9.40 16.15
C ARG A 102 6.65 8.53 15.61
N VAL A 103 5.62 9.17 15.07
CA VAL A 103 4.42 8.49 14.55
C VAL A 103 4.40 8.46 13.03
N LEU A 104 4.52 7.27 12.44
CA LEU A 104 4.33 7.10 11.01
C LEU A 104 2.85 7.21 10.65
N ARG A 105 2.57 8.00 9.61
CA ARG A 105 1.23 8.19 9.06
C ARG A 105 1.15 7.42 7.76
N LEU A 106 0.05 6.71 7.56
CA LEU A 106 -0.23 5.98 6.33
C LEU A 106 -0.67 6.90 5.18
N CYS A 107 0.25 7.78 4.81
CA CYS A 107 0.11 8.71 3.72
C CYS A 107 1.44 8.70 2.97
N ALA A 108 1.42 8.63 1.65
CA ALA A 108 2.63 8.70 0.85
C ALA A 108 2.77 10.11 0.27
N MET A 109 3.86 10.80 0.58
CA MET A 109 4.11 12.15 0.04
C MET A 109 4.48 12.11 -1.43
N ARG A 110 5.39 11.19 -1.78
CA ARG A 110 5.89 11.02 -3.14
C ARG A 110 6.63 9.71 -3.27
N VAL A 111 6.68 9.21 -4.49
CA VAL A 111 7.62 8.17 -4.92
C VAL A 111 9.04 8.75 -4.88
N LEU A 112 10.00 7.95 -4.42
CA LEU A 112 11.40 8.30 -4.32
C LEU A 112 12.14 7.89 -5.59
N GLU A 113 12.88 8.82 -6.17
CA GLU A 113 13.74 8.58 -7.31
C GLU A 113 15.09 8.00 -6.87
N PRO A 114 15.79 7.21 -7.70
CA PRO A 114 17.10 6.65 -7.40
C PRO A 114 18.17 7.69 -7.03
N GLY A 115 18.01 8.93 -7.49
CA GLY A 115 18.90 10.06 -7.18
C GLY A 115 18.56 10.79 -5.88
N ASP A 116 17.43 10.50 -5.25
CA ASP A 116 17.03 11.13 -4.00
C ASP A 116 17.96 10.77 -2.84
N ASN A 117 17.99 11.66 -1.84
CA ASN A 117 18.58 11.37 -0.54
C ASN A 117 17.70 10.35 0.21
N VAL A 118 18.33 9.48 1.00
CA VAL A 118 17.63 8.50 1.82
C VAL A 118 16.94 9.21 3.00
N PRO A 119 15.61 9.11 3.15
CA PRO A 119 14.91 9.62 4.33
C PRO A 119 15.10 8.67 5.51
N ASP A 120 14.88 9.19 6.73
CA ASP A 120 15.02 8.39 7.95
C ASP A 120 13.96 7.28 8.04
N VAL A 121 12.80 7.47 7.40
CA VAL A 121 11.79 6.44 7.23
C VAL A 121 11.21 6.43 5.82
N LEU A 122 11.03 5.24 5.26
CA LEU A 122 10.38 5.03 3.97
C LEU A 122 9.63 3.70 3.92
N PHE A 123 8.71 3.62 2.96
CA PHE A 123 8.07 2.38 2.55
C PHE A 123 8.64 1.93 1.22
N CYS A 124 8.72 0.63 1.02
CA CYS A 124 9.16 0.01 -0.21
C CYS A 124 8.11 -1.00 -0.64
N GLN A 125 7.52 -0.80 -1.82
CA GLN A 125 6.65 -1.77 -2.43
C GLN A 125 7.46 -2.61 -3.40
N LYS A 126 7.39 -3.93 -3.27
CA LYS A 126 7.85 -4.83 -4.32
C LYS A 126 6.80 -4.88 -5.41
N ALA A 127 7.14 -4.41 -6.60
CA ALA A 127 6.32 -4.45 -7.79
C ALA A 127 6.89 -5.46 -8.78
N ALA A 128 6.03 -6.25 -9.41
CA ALA A 128 6.45 -7.19 -10.45
C ALA A 128 7.21 -6.44 -11.56
N ALA A 129 8.45 -6.87 -11.86
CA ALA A 129 9.27 -6.23 -12.89
C ALA A 129 8.53 -6.24 -14.25
N PRO A 130 8.38 -5.10 -14.92
CA PRO A 130 7.96 -5.07 -16.31
C PRO A 130 8.99 -5.86 -17.11
N ARG A 131 8.56 -6.94 -17.77
CA ARG A 131 9.46 -7.90 -18.41
C ARG A 131 10.34 -7.30 -19.50
N GLN A 132 10.08 -6.07 -19.95
CA GLN A 132 10.83 -5.42 -21.03
C GLN A 132 10.88 -3.89 -20.85
N CYS A 133 12.06 -3.32 -21.08
CA CYS A 133 12.43 -1.91 -21.12
C CYS A 133 12.67 -1.17 -19.80
N ALA A 134 13.67 -0.28 -19.84
CA ALA A 134 13.98 0.70 -18.81
C ALA A 134 12.76 1.62 -18.61
N VAL A 135 11.95 1.30 -17.60
CA VAL A 135 10.80 2.10 -17.24
C VAL A 135 11.28 3.40 -16.62
N ALA A 136 11.00 4.53 -17.29
CA ALA A 136 11.19 5.84 -16.71
C ALA A 136 10.28 5.96 -15.48
N LEU A 137 10.83 6.39 -14.33
CA LEU A 137 10.06 6.48 -13.09
C LEU A 137 8.90 7.48 -13.14
N SER A 138 8.86 8.33 -14.18
CA SER A 138 7.72 9.18 -14.53
C SER A 138 6.42 8.40 -14.81
N SER A 139 6.48 7.07 -14.91
CA SER A 139 5.33 6.19 -15.06
C SER A 139 4.78 5.64 -13.74
N TRP A 140 5.25 6.07 -12.57
CA TRP A 140 4.70 5.59 -11.28
C TRP A 140 3.74 6.61 -10.67
N MET A 141 2.63 6.11 -10.17
CA MET A 141 1.56 6.91 -9.56
C MET A 141 1.22 6.38 -8.18
N LEU A 142 1.09 7.30 -7.21
CA LEU A 142 0.55 6.97 -5.90
C LEU A 142 -0.97 6.90 -5.94
N VAL A 143 -1.51 5.80 -5.43
CA VAL A 143 -2.94 5.54 -5.31
C VAL A 143 -3.28 5.37 -3.84
N ASN A 144 -4.09 6.28 -3.34
CA ASN A 144 -4.61 6.22 -1.98
C ASN A 144 -6.00 5.58 -2.02
N VAL A 145 -6.26 4.61 -1.14
CA VAL A 145 -7.56 3.95 -1.05
C VAL A 145 -8.25 4.44 0.22
N LEU A 146 -9.38 5.11 0.03
CA LEU A 146 -10.15 5.72 1.10
C LEU A 146 -11.53 5.06 1.18
N LEU A 147 -12.09 5.04 2.38
CA LEU A 147 -13.44 4.58 2.65
C LEU A 147 -14.29 5.79 3.07
N CYS A 148 -15.44 6.00 2.44
CA CYS A 148 -16.41 7.00 2.85
C CYS A 148 -17.44 6.34 3.77
N GLY A 149 -17.45 6.72 5.04
CA GLY A 149 -18.48 6.28 5.99
C GLY A 149 -19.85 6.84 5.66
N ASN A 150 -20.89 6.25 6.25
CA ASN A 150 -22.27 6.71 6.12
C ASN A 150 -22.50 8.13 6.69
N ASP A 151 -21.61 8.58 7.58
CA ASP A 151 -21.54 9.94 8.11
C ASP A 151 -20.80 10.93 7.18
N GLY A 152 -20.32 10.47 6.02
CA GLY A 152 -19.52 11.23 5.07
C GLY A 152 -18.07 11.42 5.50
N VAL A 153 -17.63 10.80 6.59
CA VAL A 153 -16.24 10.88 7.05
C VAL A 153 -15.39 9.92 6.23
N LEU A 154 -14.26 10.44 5.72
CA LEU A 154 -13.27 9.63 5.02
C LEU A 154 -12.26 9.02 6.00
N SER A 155 -12.03 7.73 5.86
CA SER A 155 -10.93 7.01 6.52
C SER A 155 -10.06 6.29 5.50
N VAL A 156 -8.90 5.76 5.91
CA VAL A 156 -8.07 4.94 5.04
C VAL A 156 -8.69 3.56 4.92
N GLY A 157 -8.92 3.10 3.69
CA GLY A 157 -9.48 1.79 3.41
C GLY A 157 -8.44 0.72 3.08
N HIS A 158 -7.26 1.12 2.60
CA HIS A 158 -6.13 0.24 2.32
C HIS A 158 -4.80 1.03 2.37
N LEU A 159 -3.67 0.34 2.55
CA LEU A 159 -2.34 0.96 2.49
C LEU A 159 -2.13 1.70 1.15
N PRO A 160 -1.43 2.84 1.10
CA PRO A 160 -1.12 3.50 -0.16
C PRO A 160 -0.33 2.56 -1.10
N CYS A 161 -0.76 2.49 -2.35
CA CYS A 161 -0.14 1.66 -3.37
C CYS A 161 0.59 2.54 -4.40
N VAL A 162 1.70 2.04 -4.94
CA VAL A 162 2.36 2.66 -6.09
C VAL A 162 2.11 1.81 -7.32
N VAL A 163 1.43 2.35 -8.32
CA VAL A 163 1.10 1.61 -9.54
C VAL A 163 1.84 2.20 -10.74
N GLN A 164 2.20 1.33 -11.68
CA GLN A 164 2.74 1.77 -12.95
C GLN A 164 1.59 2.18 -13.88
N VAL A 165 1.69 3.36 -14.47
CA VAL A 165 0.77 3.91 -15.47
C VAL A 165 1.56 4.24 -16.76
N PRO A 166 1.20 3.67 -17.92
CA PRO A 166 1.93 3.90 -19.16
C PRO A 166 1.86 5.38 -19.58
N GLY A 167 3.02 5.96 -19.91
CA GLY A 167 3.23 7.42 -20.00
C GLY A 167 2.63 8.16 -21.21
N ALA A 168 1.81 7.51 -22.05
CA ALA A 168 1.20 8.19 -23.19
C ALA A 168 -0.14 8.86 -22.85
N SER A 169 -0.90 8.29 -21.92
CA SER A 169 -2.16 8.84 -21.41
C SER A 169 -2.59 8.04 -20.18
N ILE A 170 -2.66 8.70 -19.02
CA ILE A 170 -3.14 8.04 -17.80
C ILE A 170 -4.67 8.01 -17.86
N THR A 171 -5.24 6.81 -17.71
CA THR A 171 -6.68 6.61 -17.68
C THR A 171 -7.11 5.99 -16.37
N LYS A 172 -8.37 6.21 -15.97
CA LYS A 172 -8.96 5.55 -14.79
C LYS A 172 -8.86 4.02 -14.93
N ASP A 173 -9.18 3.49 -16.11
CA ASP A 173 -9.09 2.05 -16.37
C ASP A 173 -7.66 1.53 -16.27
N GLY A 174 -6.66 2.31 -16.72
CA GLY A 174 -5.25 1.96 -16.57
C GLY A 174 -4.83 1.91 -15.10
N ILE A 175 -5.20 2.92 -14.31
CA ILE A 175 -4.94 2.97 -12.86
C ILE A 175 -5.59 1.78 -12.15
N CYS A 176 -6.88 1.55 -12.39
CA CYS A 176 -7.62 0.44 -11.78
C CYS A 176 -7.03 -0.91 -12.17
N SER A 177 -6.65 -1.12 -13.44
CA SER A 177 -6.08 -2.38 -13.90
C SER A 177 -4.71 -2.64 -13.26
N SER A 178 -3.86 -1.62 -13.16
CA SER A 178 -2.57 -1.74 -12.47
C SER A 178 -2.74 -2.00 -10.97
N LEU A 179 -3.73 -1.39 -10.32
CA LEU A 179 -4.04 -1.64 -8.90
C LEU A 179 -4.59 -3.06 -8.69
N CYS A 180 -5.52 -3.51 -9.54
CA CYS A 180 -6.05 -4.87 -9.49
C CYS A 180 -4.96 -5.92 -9.67
N ALA A 181 -4.02 -5.69 -10.59
CA ALA A 181 -2.87 -6.57 -10.80
C ALA A 181 -1.96 -6.62 -9.57
N LEU A 182 -1.64 -5.45 -9.00
CA LEU A 182 -0.81 -5.34 -7.79
C LEU A 182 -1.43 -6.05 -6.59
N LEU A 183 -2.72 -5.80 -6.34
CA LEU A 183 -3.46 -6.35 -5.20
C LEU A 183 -4.05 -7.73 -5.46
N ARG A 184 -3.84 -8.28 -6.67
CA ARG A 184 -4.37 -9.58 -7.11
C ARG A 184 -5.89 -9.71 -6.88
N MET A 185 -6.61 -8.64 -7.18
CA MET A 185 -8.05 -8.55 -6.94
C MET A 185 -8.82 -9.52 -7.83
N GLY A 186 -9.89 -10.12 -7.29
CA GLY A 186 -10.83 -10.89 -8.09
C GLY A 186 -11.79 -10.02 -8.90
N LEU A 187 -12.49 -10.65 -9.84
CA LEU A 187 -13.34 -9.98 -10.83
C LEU A 187 -14.40 -9.05 -10.21
N GLU A 188 -15.05 -9.47 -9.12
CA GLU A 188 -16.09 -8.66 -8.49
C GLU A 188 -15.50 -7.44 -7.76
N CYS A 189 -14.39 -7.60 -7.04
CA CYS A 189 -13.68 -6.48 -6.42
C CYS A 189 -13.14 -5.51 -7.47
N GLU A 190 -12.66 -6.02 -8.61
CA GLU A 190 -12.19 -5.22 -9.74
C GLU A 190 -13.34 -4.41 -10.38
N ARG A 191 -14.52 -5.02 -10.57
CA ARG A 191 -15.71 -4.30 -11.05
C ARG A 191 -16.14 -3.20 -10.08
N TYR A 192 -16.12 -3.51 -8.78
CA TYR A 192 -16.45 -2.53 -7.76
C TYR A 192 -15.44 -1.38 -7.71
N LEU A 193 -14.13 -1.68 -7.78
CA LEU A 193 -13.07 -0.67 -7.87
C LEU A 193 -13.30 0.28 -9.04
N ARG A 194 -13.68 -0.23 -10.22
CA ARG A 194 -13.94 0.61 -11.40
C ARG A 194 -15.18 1.48 -11.25
N SER A 195 -16.17 1.09 -10.46
CA SER A 195 -17.34 1.91 -10.17
C SER A 195 -17.06 3.00 -9.13
N CYS A 196 -16.05 2.83 -8.27
CA CYS A 196 -15.65 3.81 -7.27
C CYS A 196 -15.27 5.17 -7.90
N ALA A 197 -15.50 6.24 -7.12
CA ALA A 197 -15.08 7.57 -7.52
C ALA A 197 -13.55 7.70 -7.41
N LEU A 198 -12.95 8.37 -8.40
CA LEU A 198 -11.51 8.64 -8.47
C LEU A 198 -11.29 10.15 -8.46
N PHE A 199 -10.39 10.62 -7.59
CA PHE A 199 -10.07 12.03 -7.44
C PHE A 199 -8.57 12.25 -7.61
N CYS A 200 -8.19 13.40 -8.19
CA CYS A 200 -6.85 13.92 -8.05
C CYS A 200 -6.64 14.33 -6.59
N CYS A 201 -5.46 14.04 -6.03
CA CYS A 201 -5.18 14.43 -4.66
C CYS A 201 -3.74 14.88 -4.44
N THR A 202 -3.55 15.66 -3.37
CA THR A 202 -2.24 16.15 -2.93
C THR A 202 -2.10 15.95 -1.44
N VAL A 203 -0.88 15.70 -0.97
CA VAL A 203 -0.61 15.64 0.47
C VAL A 203 -0.21 17.02 0.97
N GLU A 204 -1.00 17.56 1.90
CA GLU A 204 -0.69 18.80 2.59
C GLU A 204 -0.42 18.53 4.06
N ARG A 205 0.84 18.68 4.47
CA ARG A 205 1.34 18.44 5.84
C ARG A 205 1.05 17.03 6.34
N LYS A 206 -0.16 16.81 6.80
CA LYS A 206 -0.64 15.70 7.63
C LYS A 206 -1.93 15.10 7.08
N SER A 207 -2.38 15.57 5.92
CA SER A 207 -3.67 15.24 5.32
C SER A 207 -3.56 15.03 3.82
N ILE A 208 -4.40 14.13 3.30
CA ILE A 208 -4.70 14.08 1.87
C ILE A 208 -5.79 15.10 1.61
N VAL A 209 -5.56 15.95 0.63
CA VAL A 209 -6.51 16.92 0.12
C VAL A 209 -7.03 16.41 -1.21
N LEU A 210 -8.33 16.09 -1.24
CA LEU A 210 -9.03 15.77 -2.48
C LEU A 210 -9.28 17.06 -3.26
N ARG A 211 -8.88 17.06 -4.53
CA ARG A 211 -9.08 18.17 -5.46
C ARG A 211 -10.28 17.84 -6.34
N ASP A 212 -10.09 17.93 -7.66
CA ASP A 212 -11.11 17.63 -8.64
C ASP A 212 -11.25 16.12 -8.90
N PRO A 213 -12.43 15.67 -9.37
CA PRO A 213 -12.58 14.35 -9.96
C PRO A 213 -11.52 14.09 -11.02
N PHE A 214 -11.01 12.87 -11.08
CA PHE A 214 -10.03 12.49 -12.09
C PHE A 214 -10.69 12.41 -13.48
N HIS A 215 -9.98 12.92 -14.48
CA HIS A 215 -10.34 12.80 -15.89
C HIS A 215 -9.18 12.19 -16.68
N ASP A 216 -9.51 11.32 -17.63
CA ASP A 216 -8.53 10.65 -18.48
C ASP A 216 -7.67 11.66 -19.25
N GLY A 217 -6.38 11.34 -19.39
CA GLY A 217 -5.38 12.23 -19.99
C GLY A 217 -4.79 13.26 -19.02
N GLY A 218 -5.26 13.30 -17.76
CA GLY A 218 -4.62 14.08 -16.70
C GLY A 218 -3.24 13.53 -16.30
N CYS A 219 -2.43 14.39 -15.67
CA CYS A 219 -1.10 14.03 -15.15
C CYS A 219 -0.98 14.31 -13.64
N PRO A 220 -1.85 13.75 -12.77
CA PRO A 220 -1.72 13.98 -11.35
C PRO A 220 -0.52 13.23 -10.78
N SER A 221 0.11 13.78 -9.75
CA SER A 221 1.15 13.08 -8.99
C SER A 221 0.59 11.96 -8.12
N GLN A 222 -0.66 12.12 -7.65
CA GLN A 222 -1.36 11.13 -6.84
C GLN A 222 -2.87 11.17 -7.11
N VAL A 223 -3.51 10.03 -6.89
CA VAL A 223 -4.97 9.91 -6.94
C VAL A 223 -5.51 9.24 -5.68
N ALA A 224 -6.80 9.42 -5.43
CA ALA A 224 -7.53 8.75 -4.37
C ALA A 224 -8.77 8.05 -4.94
N ILE A 225 -8.93 6.77 -4.61
CA ILE A 225 -10.12 5.99 -4.91
C ILE A 225 -10.97 5.93 -3.66
N ILE A 226 -12.25 6.27 -3.78
CA ILE A 226 -13.19 6.33 -2.66
C ILE A 226 -14.15 5.14 -2.76
N TYR A 227 -14.01 4.22 -1.82
CA TYR A 227 -14.90 3.11 -1.57
C TYR A 227 -16.13 3.57 -0.78
N GLY A 228 -17.27 2.95 -1.04
CA GLY A 228 -18.50 3.19 -0.28
C GLY A 228 -18.43 2.58 1.11
N ALA A 229 -19.35 3.00 1.98
CA ALA A 229 -19.42 2.51 3.35
C ALA A 229 -19.68 1.00 3.40
N VAL A 230 -19.07 0.35 4.38
CA VAL A 230 -19.34 -1.02 4.80
C VAL A 230 -19.42 -0.99 6.31
N ASP A 231 -20.52 -1.45 6.88
CA ASP A 231 -20.79 -1.45 8.31
C ASP A 231 -21.10 -2.85 8.86
N VAL A 232 -21.06 -2.98 10.18
CA VAL A 232 -21.34 -4.23 10.87
C VAL A 232 -22.79 -4.65 10.60
N GLY A 233 -22.96 -5.89 10.16
CA GLY A 233 -24.25 -6.45 9.74
C GLY A 233 -24.46 -6.45 8.23
N ASP A 234 -23.66 -5.71 7.47
CA ASP A 234 -23.73 -5.72 6.01
C ASP A 234 -23.29 -7.08 5.46
N VAL A 235 -23.96 -7.48 4.38
CA VAL A 235 -23.60 -8.68 3.62
C VAL A 235 -22.66 -8.26 2.50
N VAL A 236 -21.53 -8.95 2.39
CA VAL A 236 -20.46 -8.64 1.45
C VAL A 236 -20.04 -9.89 0.70
N LEU A 237 -19.60 -9.72 -0.54
CA LEU A 237 -18.76 -10.71 -1.22
C LEU A 237 -17.30 -10.47 -0.84
N VAL A 238 -16.61 -11.53 -0.45
CA VAL A 238 -15.20 -11.51 -0.15
C VAL A 238 -14.47 -12.19 -1.30
N SER A 239 -13.49 -11.49 -1.86
CA SER A 239 -12.56 -12.08 -2.81
C SER A 239 -11.24 -12.37 -2.10
N ALA A 240 -11.10 -13.59 -1.60
CA ALA A 240 -9.85 -14.06 -1.00
C ALA A 240 -9.08 -14.89 -2.03
N ALA A 241 -7.81 -14.54 -2.26
CA ALA A 241 -6.87 -15.46 -2.87
C ALA A 241 -6.50 -16.52 -1.82
N LEU A 242 -7.16 -17.69 -1.85
CA LEU A 242 -6.75 -18.82 -1.02
C LEU A 242 -5.32 -19.22 -1.42
N PRO A 243 -4.40 -19.38 -0.45
CA PRO A 243 -3.05 -19.88 -0.74
C PRO A 243 -3.15 -21.38 -1.03
N CYS A 244 -3.49 -21.74 -2.26
CA CYS A 244 -3.39 -23.11 -2.74
C CYS A 244 -2.52 -23.15 -4.00
N ALA A 245 -1.46 -23.93 -3.92
CA ALA A 245 -0.47 -24.17 -4.95
C ALA A 245 -1.12 -24.83 -6.19
N ALA A 246 -1.64 -24.02 -7.10
CA ALA A 246 -1.81 -24.37 -8.50
C ALA A 246 -1.95 -23.07 -9.29
N VAL A 247 -1.11 -22.94 -10.32
CA VAL A 247 -1.27 -21.97 -11.40
C VAL A 247 -2.69 -22.15 -11.94
N GLU A 248 -3.51 -21.10 -11.88
CA GLU A 248 -4.93 -21.03 -12.31
C GLU A 248 -6.07 -21.25 -11.28
N ALA A 249 -5.89 -20.96 -9.99
CA ALA A 249 -7.04 -20.78 -9.09
C ALA A 249 -7.54 -19.32 -9.11
N ARG A 250 -8.67 -19.05 -9.78
CA ARG A 250 -9.44 -17.80 -9.56
C ARG A 250 -9.72 -17.64 -8.06
N PRO A 251 -9.73 -16.42 -7.49
CA PRO A 251 -10.12 -16.24 -6.11
C PRO A 251 -11.53 -16.79 -5.91
N SER A 252 -11.70 -17.65 -4.89
CA SER A 252 -13.02 -18.14 -4.50
C SER A 252 -13.78 -16.94 -3.93
N VAL A 253 -14.88 -16.58 -4.59
CA VAL A 253 -15.80 -15.58 -4.07
C VAL A 253 -16.69 -16.28 -3.05
N LEU A 254 -16.75 -15.74 -1.84
CA LEU A 254 -17.64 -16.21 -0.78
C LEU A 254 -18.51 -15.06 -0.28
N GLN A 255 -19.71 -15.40 0.18
CA GLN A 255 -20.61 -14.44 0.80
C GLN A 255 -20.41 -14.47 2.31
N ALA A 256 -20.23 -13.29 2.92
CA ALA A 256 -19.98 -13.14 4.34
C ALA A 256 -20.76 -11.96 4.92
N VAL A 257 -20.89 -11.93 6.24
CA VAL A 257 -21.46 -10.82 7.00
C VAL A 257 -20.35 -10.13 7.76
N VAL A 258 -20.31 -8.80 7.71
CA VAL A 258 -19.35 -8.01 8.48
C VAL A 258 -19.69 -8.11 9.96
N VAL A 259 -18.81 -8.72 10.75
CA VAL A 259 -19.01 -8.88 12.20
C VAL A 259 -18.28 -7.82 13.01
N ARG A 260 -17.23 -7.25 12.43
CA ARG A 260 -16.46 -6.19 13.09
C ARG A 260 -15.90 -5.22 12.07
N ARG A 261 -15.97 -3.93 12.40
CA ARG A 261 -15.23 -2.85 11.74
C ARG A 261 -14.35 -2.20 12.79
N PHE A 262 -13.07 -2.04 12.52
CA PHE A 262 -12.14 -1.41 13.44
C PHE A 262 -11.04 -0.67 12.69
N ALA A 263 -10.38 0.26 13.37
CA ALA A 263 -9.19 0.89 12.84
C ALA A 263 -7.97 0.25 13.52
N GLU A 264 -7.10 -0.35 12.73
CA GLU A 264 -5.79 -0.79 13.18
C GLU A 264 -4.76 -0.01 12.39
N ASP A 265 -3.93 0.69 13.14
CA ASP A 265 -2.84 1.48 12.61
C ASP A 265 -3.23 2.51 11.54
N GLY A 266 -4.41 3.10 11.72
CA GLY A 266 -4.95 4.09 10.79
C GLY A 266 -5.53 3.51 9.51
N VAL A 267 -5.51 2.19 9.30
CA VAL A 267 -6.26 1.50 8.26
C VAL A 267 -7.58 0.99 8.84
N THR A 268 -8.66 1.15 8.09
CA THR A 268 -9.96 0.56 8.43
C THR A 268 -9.95 -0.90 7.99
N LEU A 269 -10.14 -1.80 8.95
CA LEU A 269 -10.18 -3.24 8.77
C LEU A 269 -11.54 -3.82 9.13
N PHE A 270 -11.81 -5.00 8.57
CA PHE A 270 -13.06 -5.73 8.69
C PHE A 270 -12.79 -7.18 9.05
N ASP A 271 -13.50 -7.67 10.06
CA ASP A 271 -13.67 -9.10 10.26
C ASP A 271 -15.03 -9.49 9.70
N VAL A 272 -15.07 -10.56 8.90
CA VAL A 272 -16.27 -11.04 8.22
C VAL A 272 -16.47 -12.52 8.51
N LYS A 273 -17.71 -12.93 8.70
CA LYS A 273 -18.10 -14.32 8.93
C LYS A 273 -18.80 -14.85 7.70
N GLU A 274 -18.30 -15.94 7.12
CA GLU A 274 -18.93 -16.60 5.98
C GLU A 274 -20.38 -17.02 6.33
N VAL A 275 -21.31 -16.89 5.39
CA VAL A 275 -22.74 -17.15 5.65
C VAL A 275 -23.01 -18.63 5.92
N ASP A 276 -22.36 -19.51 5.16
CA ASP A 276 -22.61 -20.95 5.19
C ASP A 276 -21.74 -21.70 6.20
N THR A 277 -20.66 -21.07 6.70
CA THR A 277 -19.73 -21.68 7.63
C THR A 277 -19.57 -20.85 8.90
N ALA A 278 -18.93 -21.41 9.92
CA ALA A 278 -18.55 -20.65 11.12
C ALA A 278 -17.17 -19.95 10.95
N VAL A 279 -16.61 -19.93 9.74
CA VAL A 279 -15.28 -19.37 9.48
C VAL A 279 -15.35 -17.85 9.53
N VAL A 280 -14.44 -17.27 10.31
CA VAL A 280 -14.21 -15.82 10.37
C VAL A 280 -12.93 -15.51 9.62
N LEU A 281 -13.01 -14.57 8.69
CA LEU A 281 -11.87 -13.99 8.00
C LEU A 281 -11.60 -12.64 8.65
N GLU A 282 -10.41 -12.49 9.22
CA GLU A 282 -10.04 -11.34 10.05
C GLU A 282 -9.14 -10.37 9.28
N GLY A 283 -9.20 -9.09 9.66
CA GLY A 283 -8.25 -8.08 9.21
C GLY A 283 -8.30 -7.75 7.71
N LEU A 284 -9.47 -7.91 7.07
CA LEU A 284 -9.66 -7.59 5.66
C LEU A 284 -9.73 -6.08 5.44
N THR A 285 -9.30 -5.63 4.28
CA THR A 285 -9.39 -4.22 3.85
C THR A 285 -10.55 -4.03 2.87
N CYS A 286 -10.94 -2.77 2.59
CA CYS A 286 -12.07 -2.51 1.69
C CYS A 286 -11.83 -2.99 0.25
N THR A 287 -10.59 -3.25 -0.16
CA THR A 287 -10.26 -3.77 -1.49
C THR A 287 -10.58 -5.27 -1.63
N GLN A 288 -10.86 -5.97 -0.54
CA GLN A 288 -11.18 -7.40 -0.52
C GLN A 288 -12.69 -7.67 -0.37
N LEU A 289 -13.49 -6.61 -0.24
CA LEU A 289 -14.92 -6.66 0.03
C LEU A 289 -15.71 -5.99 -1.10
N VAL A 290 -16.87 -6.54 -1.41
CA VAL A 290 -17.88 -5.92 -2.27
C VAL A 290 -19.21 -5.91 -1.51
N PRO A 291 -19.78 -4.74 -1.19
CA PRO A 291 -21.12 -4.65 -0.60
C PRO A 291 -22.17 -5.22 -1.57
N LEU A 292 -23.14 -5.97 -1.04
CA LEU A 292 -24.27 -6.55 -1.81
C LEU A 292 -25.57 -5.75 -1.68
#